data_AF-A0A849NDB4-F1
#
_entry.id   AF-A0A849NDB4-F1
#
_cell.length_a   1.000
_cell.length_b   1.000
_cell.length_c   1.000
_cell.angle_alpha   90.00
_cell.angle_beta   90.00
_cell.angle_gamma   90.00
#
_symmetry.space_group_name_H-M   'P 1'
#
loop_
_entity.id
_entity.type
_entity.pdbx_description
1 polymer ?
#
loop_
_entity_poly.entity_id
_entity_poly.type
_entity_poly.pdbx_seq_one_letter_code
_entity_poly.pdbx_strand_id
1 'polypeptide(L)'
;MNTEELKIKISQYFDGELNKAEEALLFSQLSDNEEARDYFKDCSRITNVIQESFEEMPNELEERILLSVGDVGEKRNNSFFRKWNYTIAAYAAAAVLLIVAVFFYTSNNEYKQKLETTIEKVNTQNQMIQLLYHSLPAAEVDTKLENQVIVNAKL
;
A
#
# COMPACT_ATOMS: atom_id res chain seq x y z
N MET A 1 -29.88 -46.67 39.38
CA MET A 1 -29.18 -45.48 38.87
C MET A 1 -29.21 -44.44 39.96
N ASN A 2 -28.11 -43.71 40.14
CA ASN A 2 -28.09 -42.60 41.11
C ASN A 2 -28.93 -41.42 40.57
N THR A 3 -29.45 -40.56 41.45
CA THR A 3 -30.26 -39.39 41.04
C THR A 3 -29.48 -38.47 40.09
N GLU A 4 -28.17 -38.32 40.31
CA GLU A 4 -27.29 -37.52 39.45
C GLU A 4 -27.13 -38.12 38.03
N GLU A 5 -27.09 -39.44 37.91
CA GLU A 5 -27.03 -40.10 36.59
C GLU A 5 -28.36 -39.92 35.83
N LEU A 6 -29.49 -39.89 36.55
CA LEU A 6 -30.80 -39.61 35.94
C LEU A 6 -30.86 -38.17 35.45
N LYS A 7 -30.37 -37.19 36.21
CA LYS A 7 -30.30 -35.78 35.77
C LYS A 7 -29.49 -35.62 34.48
N ILE A 8 -28.36 -36.33 34.35
CA ILE A 8 -27.55 -36.33 33.11
C ILE A 8 -28.35 -36.88 31.93
N LYS A 9 -29.03 -38.03 32.10
CA LYS A 9 -29.86 -38.60 31.03
C LYS A 9 -31.06 -37.73 30.67
N ILE A 10 -31.63 -37.01 31.63
CA ILE A 10 -32.70 -36.04 31.39
C ILE A 10 -32.17 -34.88 30.53
N SER A 11 -30.98 -34.36 30.80
CA SER A 11 -30.36 -33.33 29.95
C SER A 11 -30.16 -33.85 28.52
N GLN A 12 -29.56 -35.03 28.37
CA GLN A 12 -29.35 -35.67 27.06
C GLN A 12 -30.64 -35.90 26.29
N TYR A 13 -31.75 -36.17 26.98
CA TYR A 13 -33.07 -36.26 26.37
C TYR A 13 -33.55 -34.92 25.80
N PHE A 14 -33.42 -33.83 26.56
CA PHE A 14 -33.82 -32.49 26.08
C PHE A 14 -32.90 -31.95 24.97
N ASP A 15 -31.63 -32.37 24.95
CA ASP A 15 -30.67 -32.04 23.90
C ASP A 15 -30.79 -32.94 22.65
N GLY A 16 -31.61 -34.00 22.71
CA GLY A 16 -31.81 -34.95 21.60
C GLY A 16 -30.66 -35.93 21.38
N GLU A 17 -29.78 -36.10 22.36
CA GLU A 17 -28.62 -36.99 22.32
C GLU A 17 -28.92 -38.40 22.86
N LEU A 18 -30.10 -38.63 23.44
CA LEU A 18 -30.49 -39.92 24.03
C LEU A 18 -31.05 -40.88 22.97
N ASN A 19 -30.63 -42.14 22.99
CA ASN A 19 -31.14 -43.16 22.08
C ASN A 19 -32.57 -43.61 22.48
N LYS A 20 -33.44 -43.93 21.50
CA LYS A 20 -34.85 -44.32 21.74
C LYS A 20 -35.04 -45.48 22.72
N ALA A 21 -34.10 -46.42 22.77
CA ALA A 21 -34.14 -47.52 23.73
C ALA A 21 -33.86 -47.06 25.16
N GLU A 22 -33.02 -46.03 25.32
CA GLU A 22 -32.64 -45.45 26.61
C GLU A 22 -33.67 -44.43 27.11
N GLU A 23 -34.40 -43.77 26.20
CA GLU A 23 -35.56 -42.94 26.52
C GLU A 23 -36.65 -43.76 27.22
N ALA A 24 -37.01 -44.92 26.67
CA ALA A 24 -38.00 -45.81 27.28
C ALA A 24 -37.59 -46.27 28.69
N LEU A 25 -36.30 -46.54 28.88
CA LEU A 25 -35.73 -46.87 30.19
C LEU A 25 -35.74 -45.67 31.15
N LEU A 26 -35.46 -44.46 30.64
CA LEU A 26 -35.50 -43.22 31.42
C LEU A 26 -36.90 -42.96 31.97
N PHE A 27 -37.95 -43.09 31.15
CA PHE A 27 -39.34 -42.90 31.61
C PHE A 27 -39.79 -43.95 32.62
N SER A 28 -39.33 -45.20 32.47
CA SER A 28 -39.56 -46.24 33.48
C SER A 28 -38.89 -45.87 34.81
N GLN A 29 -37.67 -45.34 34.78
CA GLN A 29 -36.88 -45.01 35.98
C GLN A 29 -37.31 -43.69 36.64
N LEU A 30 -37.84 -42.74 35.87
CA LEU A 30 -38.43 -41.50 36.36
C LEU A 30 -39.68 -41.74 37.22
N SER A 31 -40.35 -42.89 37.04
CA SER A 31 -41.50 -43.26 37.86
C SER A 31 -41.09 -43.50 39.32
N ASP A 32 -39.90 -44.06 39.52
CA ASP A 32 -39.38 -44.52 40.83
C ASP A 32 -38.64 -43.44 41.63
N ASN A 33 -38.26 -42.32 41.01
CA ASN A 33 -37.48 -41.25 41.65
C ASN A 33 -38.18 -39.89 41.55
N GLU A 34 -38.67 -39.38 42.69
CA GLU A 34 -39.38 -38.11 42.80
C GLU A 34 -38.50 -36.89 42.47
N GLU A 35 -37.25 -36.87 42.94
CA GLU A 35 -36.33 -35.75 42.71
C GLU A 35 -35.97 -35.62 41.22
N ALA A 36 -35.73 -36.76 40.54
CA ALA A 36 -35.47 -36.77 39.10
C ALA A 36 -36.70 -36.33 38.28
N ARG A 37 -37.91 -36.64 38.77
CA ARG A 37 -39.17 -36.24 38.14
C ARG A 37 -39.40 -34.74 38.23
N ASP A 38 -39.06 -34.13 39.36
CA ASP A 38 -39.18 -32.69 39.53
C ASP A 38 -38.16 -31.94 38.67
N TYR A 39 -36.93 -32.46 38.57
CA TYR A 39 -35.94 -31.95 37.61
C TYR A 39 -36.43 -32.02 36.17
N PHE A 40 -37.06 -33.14 35.75
CA PHE A 40 -37.65 -33.28 34.42
C PHE A 40 -38.76 -32.25 34.15
N LYS A 41 -39.63 -31.98 35.14
CA LYS A 41 -40.68 -30.96 35.01
C LYS A 41 -40.11 -29.56 34.86
N ASP A 42 -39.04 -29.24 35.59
CA ASP A 42 -38.39 -27.94 35.52
C ASP A 42 -37.75 -27.71 34.14
N CYS A 43 -37.04 -28.71 33.61
CA CYS A 43 -36.52 -28.67 32.25
C CYS A 43 -37.65 -28.53 31.22
N SER A 44 -38.73 -29.30 31.34
CA SER A 44 -39.88 -29.20 30.43
C SER A 44 -40.53 -27.82 30.46
N ARG A 45 -40.66 -27.20 31.64
CA ARG A 45 -41.21 -25.84 31.77
C ARG A 45 -40.34 -24.82 31.04
N ILE A 46 -39.02 -24.92 31.19
CA ILE A 46 -38.07 -24.04 30.51
C ILE A 46 -38.19 -24.20 28.99
N THR A 47 -38.20 -25.44 28.49
CA THR A 47 -38.32 -25.72 27.05
C THR A 47 -39.64 -25.18 26.48
N ASN A 48 -40.75 -25.31 27.20
CA ASN A 48 -42.04 -24.79 26.76
C ASN A 48 -42.06 -23.26 26.71
N VAL A 49 -41.53 -22.59 27.75
CA VAL A 49 -41.41 -21.12 27.76
C VAL A 49 -40.52 -20.63 26.63
N ILE A 50 -39.43 -21.35 26.34
CA ILE A 50 -38.54 -21.05 25.21
C ILE A 50 -39.32 -21.19 23.89
N GLN A 51 -40.06 -22.28 23.70
CA GLN A 51 -40.89 -22.50 22.51
C GLN A 51 -41.98 -21.44 22.34
N GLU A 52 -42.63 -21.00 23.40
CA GLU A 52 -43.62 -19.92 23.37
C GLU A 52 -42.97 -18.54 23.12
N SER A 53 -41.71 -18.37 23.53
CA SER A 53 -40.93 -17.14 23.30
C SER A 53 -40.32 -17.04 21.90
N PHE A 54 -40.35 -18.13 21.12
CA PHE A 54 -40.01 -18.07 19.71
C PHE A 54 -41.12 -17.31 18.98
N GLU A 55 -40.88 -16.02 18.74
CA GLU A 55 -41.67 -15.24 17.80
C GLU A 55 -41.64 -15.92 16.42
N GLU A 56 -42.76 -15.89 15.69
CA GLU A 56 -42.81 -16.33 14.30
C GLU A 56 -41.66 -15.67 13.54
N MET A 57 -40.78 -16.49 12.97
CA MET A 57 -39.68 -15.99 12.16
C MET A 57 -40.27 -15.11 11.05
N PRO A 58 -39.82 -13.84 10.92
CA PRO A 58 -40.37 -12.97 9.90
C PRO A 58 -40.16 -13.61 8.52
N ASN A 59 -41.19 -13.60 7.68
CA ASN A 59 -41.15 -14.22 6.35
C ASN A 59 -39.97 -13.70 5.49
N GLU A 60 -39.52 -12.48 5.75
CA GLU A 60 -38.41 -11.82 5.07
C GLU A 60 -37.02 -12.24 5.62
N LEU A 61 -36.95 -13.04 6.70
CA LEU A 61 -35.68 -13.44 7.30
C LEU A 61 -34.86 -14.30 6.34
N GLU A 62 -35.51 -15.22 5.64
CA GLU A 62 -34.87 -16.08 4.64
C GLU A 62 -34.31 -15.24 3.49
N GLU A 63 -35.09 -14.29 2.98
CA GLU A 63 -34.65 -13.34 1.95
C GLU A 63 -33.46 -12.51 2.43
N ARG A 64 -33.52 -11.96 3.65
CA ARG A 64 -32.42 -11.18 4.24
C ARG A 64 -31.16 -12.02 4.45
N ILE A 65 -31.29 -13.28 4.85
CA ILE A 65 -30.15 -14.18 5.00
C ILE A 65 -29.54 -14.50 3.63
N LEU A 66 -30.35 -14.87 2.64
CA LEU A 66 -29.90 -15.15 1.27
C LEU A 66 -29.18 -13.94 0.65
N LEU A 67 -29.75 -12.75 0.80
CA LEU A 67 -29.14 -11.49 0.37
C LEU A 67 -27.86 -11.18 1.16
N SER A 68 -27.82 -11.47 2.46
CA SER A 68 -26.63 -11.25 3.28
C SER A 68 -25.47 -12.18 2.89
N VAL A 69 -25.75 -13.44 2.52
CA VAL A 69 -24.74 -14.42 2.08
C VAL A 69 -24.13 -14.00 0.74
N GLY A 70 -24.94 -13.41 -0.16
CA GLY A 70 -24.43 -12.79 -1.40
C GLY A 70 -23.57 -11.54 -1.16
N ASP A 71 -23.89 -10.75 -0.13
CA ASP A 71 -23.23 -9.47 0.14
C ASP A 71 -21.92 -9.60 0.96
N VAL A 72 -21.63 -10.76 1.58
CA VAL A 72 -20.32 -11.01 2.23
C VAL A 72 -19.19 -11.12 1.20
N GLY A 73 -19.52 -11.42 -0.06
CA GLY A 73 -18.57 -11.43 -1.18
C GLY A 73 -18.33 -10.06 -1.84
N GLU A 74 -19.31 -9.15 -1.79
CA GLU A 74 -19.26 -7.89 -2.54
C GLU A 74 -19.07 -6.63 -1.68
N LYS A 75 -19.12 -6.74 -0.35
CA LYS A 75 -18.60 -5.68 0.55
C LYS A 75 -17.08 -5.67 0.69
N ARG A 76 -16.36 -6.40 -0.17
CA ARG A 76 -14.92 -6.23 -0.36
C ARG A 76 -14.69 -5.68 -1.76
N ASN A 77 -14.37 -4.39 -1.81
CA ASN A 77 -13.80 -3.70 -2.96
C ASN A 77 -14.78 -3.00 -3.91
N ASN A 78 -15.63 -2.08 -3.40
CA ASN A 78 -16.11 -0.96 -4.22
C ASN A 78 -14.98 0.08 -4.51
N SER A 79 -13.73 -0.39 -4.66
CA SER A 79 -12.54 0.38 -5.06
C SER A 79 -12.21 0.16 -6.53
N PHE A 80 -13.10 -0.41 -7.35
CA PHE A 80 -12.86 -0.49 -8.79
C PHE A 80 -12.89 0.91 -9.43
N PHE A 81 -13.80 1.79 -9.01
CA PHE A 81 -13.82 3.19 -9.47
C PHE A 81 -12.68 4.04 -8.88
N ARG A 82 -12.19 3.71 -7.69
CA ARG A 82 -11.05 4.41 -7.08
C ARG A 82 -9.72 3.96 -7.69
N LYS A 83 -9.55 2.67 -8.02
CA LYS A 83 -8.37 2.14 -8.72
C LYS A 83 -8.27 2.64 -10.17
N TRP A 84 -9.39 2.81 -10.88
CA TRP A 84 -9.39 3.34 -12.25
C TRP A 84 -8.83 4.76 -12.32
N ASN A 85 -9.15 5.62 -11.35
CA ASN A 85 -8.61 6.98 -11.31
C ASN A 85 -7.09 6.99 -11.04
N TYR A 86 -6.59 6.09 -10.18
CA TYR A 86 -5.16 6.02 -9.90
C TYR A 86 -4.33 5.48 -11.08
N THR A 87 -4.85 4.52 -11.85
CA THR A 87 -4.12 4.02 -13.02
C THR A 87 -4.05 5.07 -14.12
N ILE A 88 -5.14 5.78 -14.41
CA ILE A 88 -5.12 6.90 -15.37
C ILE A 88 -4.19 8.02 -14.89
N ALA A 89 -4.26 8.40 -13.61
CA ALA A 89 -3.37 9.41 -13.06
C ALA A 89 -1.89 8.98 -13.12
N ALA A 90 -1.59 7.70 -12.88
CA ALA A 90 -0.24 7.16 -12.99
C ALA A 90 0.27 7.17 -14.45
N TYR A 91 -0.56 6.80 -15.42
CA TYR A 91 -0.20 6.90 -16.84
C TYR A 91 0.00 8.35 -17.29
N ALA A 92 -0.85 9.28 -16.85
CA ALA A 92 -0.69 10.70 -17.12
C ALA A 92 0.61 11.26 -16.52
N ALA A 93 0.91 10.92 -15.25
CA ALA A 93 2.15 11.31 -14.61
C ALA A 93 3.38 10.72 -15.31
N ALA A 94 3.32 9.46 -15.74
CA ALA A 94 4.39 8.82 -16.51
C ALA A 94 4.61 9.51 -17.86
N ALA A 95 3.55 9.91 -18.56
CA ALA A 95 3.65 10.65 -19.82
C ALA A 95 4.32 12.02 -19.62
N VAL A 96 3.94 12.76 -18.57
CA VAL A 96 4.57 14.05 -18.22
C VAL A 96 6.05 13.85 -17.89
N LEU A 97 6.39 12.85 -17.09
CA LEU A 97 7.79 12.52 -16.77
C LEU A 97 8.60 12.15 -18.02
N LEU A 98 7.99 11.43 -18.96
CA LEU A 98 8.62 11.10 -20.24
C LEU A 98 8.93 12.37 -21.06
N ILE A 99 7.97 13.29 -21.15
CA ILE A 99 8.16 14.57 -21.85
C ILE A 99 9.28 15.37 -21.20
N VAL A 100 9.30 15.46 -19.87
CA VAL A 100 10.35 16.16 -19.12
C VAL A 100 11.71 15.49 -19.34
N ALA A 101 11.77 14.16 -19.33
CA ALA A 101 13.01 13.43 -19.58
C ALA A 101 13.56 13.68 -20.99
N VAL A 102 12.71 13.67 -22.01
CA VAL A 102 13.10 13.99 -23.40
C VAL A 102 13.58 15.43 -23.49
N PHE A 103 12.86 16.38 -22.90
CA PHE A 103 13.26 17.79 -22.86
C PHE A 103 14.65 17.96 -22.23
N PHE A 104 14.87 17.41 -21.04
CA PHE A 104 16.17 17.46 -20.37
C PHE A 104 17.28 16.80 -21.18
N TYR A 105 17.01 15.67 -21.83
CA TYR A 105 17.97 15.00 -22.69
C TYR A 105 18.40 15.89 -23.86
N THR A 106 17.44 16.53 -24.54
CA THR A 106 17.73 17.45 -25.65
C THR A 106 18.53 18.66 -25.19
N SER A 107 18.12 19.32 -24.10
CA SER A 107 18.86 20.46 -23.55
C SER A 107 20.28 20.07 -23.16
N ASN A 108 20.47 18.94 -22.49
CA ASN A 108 21.79 18.47 -22.09
C ASN A 108 22.69 18.18 -23.31
N ASN A 109 22.13 17.60 -24.38
CA ASN A 109 22.87 17.37 -25.60
C ASN A 109 23.29 18.69 -26.28
N GLU A 110 22.41 19.70 -26.32
CA GLU A 110 22.75 21.03 -26.82
C GLU A 110 23.83 21.71 -25.96
N TYR A 111 23.77 21.58 -24.64
CA TYR A 111 24.81 22.10 -23.74
C TYR A 111 26.16 21.44 -24.00
N LYS A 112 26.20 20.12 -24.20
CA LYS A 112 27.43 19.41 -24.57
C LYS A 112 28.02 19.92 -25.88
N GLN A 113 27.20 20.09 -26.91
CA GLN A 113 27.66 20.63 -28.21
C GLN A 113 28.16 22.08 -28.09
N LYS A 114 27.46 22.94 -27.34
CA LYS A 114 27.92 24.31 -27.08
C LYS A 114 29.22 24.34 -26.30
N LEU A 115 29.42 23.43 -25.34
CA LEU A 115 30.68 23.31 -24.60
C LEU A 115 31.81 22.86 -25.52
N GLU A 116 31.60 21.81 -26.33
CA GLU A 116 32.60 21.29 -27.25
C GLU A 116 33.05 22.37 -28.26
N THR A 117 32.10 23.05 -28.89
CA THR A 117 32.41 24.16 -29.81
C THR A 117 33.09 25.34 -29.12
N THR A 118 32.80 25.59 -27.85
CA THR A 118 33.48 26.62 -27.06
C THR A 118 34.92 26.21 -26.74
N ILE A 119 35.14 24.94 -26.37
CA ILE A 119 36.48 24.40 -26.12
C ILE A 119 37.33 24.47 -27.40
N GLU A 120 36.78 24.11 -28.55
CA GLU A 120 37.46 24.23 -29.85
C GLU A 120 37.82 25.69 -30.17
N LYS A 121 36.89 26.63 -29.96
CA LYS A 121 37.16 28.06 -30.14
C LYS A 121 38.25 28.57 -29.20
N VAL A 122 38.26 28.16 -27.95
CA VAL A 122 39.29 28.55 -26.98
C VAL A 122 40.66 27.98 -27.38
N ASN A 123 40.71 26.71 -27.82
CA ASN A 123 41.95 26.08 -28.27
C ASN A 123 42.52 26.77 -29.51
N THR A 124 41.67 27.08 -30.50
CA THR A 124 42.10 27.79 -31.72
C THR A 124 42.55 29.21 -31.43
N GLN A 125 41.87 29.94 -30.53
CA GLN A 125 42.33 31.24 -30.06
C GLN A 125 43.68 31.17 -29.34
N ASN A 126 43.89 30.16 -28.49
CA ASN A 126 45.16 29.97 -27.79
C ASN A 126 46.31 29.70 -28.79
N GLN A 127 46.08 28.86 -29.80
CA GLN A 127 47.05 28.62 -30.87
C GLN A 127 47.35 29.90 -31.65
N MET A 128 46.34 30.72 -31.97
CA MET A 128 46.53 32.00 -32.66
C MET A 128 47.33 32.98 -31.80
N ILE A 129 47.06 33.08 -30.50
CA ILE A 129 47.84 33.91 -29.56
C ILE A 129 49.30 33.45 -29.54
N GLN A 130 49.55 32.13 -29.51
CA GLN A 130 50.90 31.59 -29.56
C GLN A 130 51.59 31.96 -30.88
N LEU A 131 50.94 31.81 -32.02
CA LEU A 131 51.50 32.20 -33.31
C LEU A 131 51.81 33.70 -33.36
N LEU A 132 50.90 34.55 -32.88
CA LEU A 132 51.11 35.99 -32.79
C LEU A 132 52.31 36.30 -31.91
N TYR A 133 52.40 35.70 -30.71
CA TYR A 133 53.52 35.86 -29.79
C TYR A 133 54.87 35.50 -30.42
N HIS A 134 54.93 34.40 -31.18
CA HIS A 134 56.16 33.97 -31.88
C HIS A 134 56.45 34.77 -33.15
N SER A 135 55.45 35.47 -33.71
CA SER A 135 55.60 36.34 -34.88
C SER A 135 55.98 37.78 -34.54
N LEU A 136 55.97 38.15 -33.26
CA LEU A 136 56.42 39.47 -32.83
C LEU A 136 57.94 39.57 -33.08
N PRO A 137 58.41 40.54 -33.88
CA PRO A 137 59.84 40.75 -34.06
C PRO A 137 60.47 41.12 -32.72
N ALA A 138 61.69 40.65 -32.47
CA ALA A 138 62.46 41.07 -31.31
C ALA A 138 62.62 42.59 -31.36
N ALA A 139 61.93 43.30 -30.48
CA ALA A 139 62.04 44.74 -30.36
C ALA A 139 63.36 45.04 -29.64
N GLU A 140 64.42 45.30 -30.41
CA GLU A 140 65.57 46.04 -29.88
C GLU A 140 65.12 47.49 -29.63
N VAL A 141 65.01 47.84 -28.36
CA VAL A 141 64.79 49.22 -27.93
C VAL A 141 66.13 49.94 -28.04
N ASP A 142 66.39 50.54 -29.21
CA ASP A 142 67.54 51.39 -29.39
C ASP A 142 67.29 52.74 -28.68
N THR A 143 67.82 52.85 -27.46
CA THR A 143 67.67 54.07 -26.66
C THR A 143 68.59 55.15 -27.23
N LYS A 144 68.02 56.08 -28.01
CA LYS A 144 68.70 57.36 -28.27
C LYS A 144 68.80 58.11 -26.95
N LEU A 145 69.99 58.10 -26.35
CA LEU A 145 70.33 58.94 -25.21
C LEU A 145 70.20 60.42 -25.61
N GLU A 146 69.07 61.04 -25.26
CA GLU A 146 68.75 62.43 -25.58
C GLU A 146 69.65 63.43 -24.82
N ASN A 147 70.33 62.98 -23.77
CA ASN A 147 71.30 63.77 -23.00
C ASN A 147 72.67 63.08 -22.98
N GLN A 148 73.44 63.23 -24.05
CA GLN A 148 74.88 63.00 -23.97
C GLN A 148 75.53 64.17 -23.23
N VAL A 149 75.96 63.94 -21.99
CA VAL A 149 76.84 64.87 -21.27
C VAL A 149 78.24 64.73 -21.86
N ILE A 150 78.57 65.62 -22.80
CA ILE A 150 79.94 65.71 -23.35
C ILE A 150 80.78 66.46 -22.31
N VAL A 151 81.54 65.73 -21.50
CA VAL A 151 82.52 66.31 -20.58
C VAL A 151 83.75 66.72 -21.38
N ASN A 152 83.81 68.00 -21.76
CA ASN A 152 85.06 68.59 -22.25
C ASN A 152 85.95 68.92 -21.05
N ALA A 153 86.99 68.12 -20.84
CA ALA A 153 88.08 68.48 -19.95
C ALA A 153 88.87 69.65 -20.58
N LYS A 154 88.75 70.84 -20.00
CA LYS A 154 89.72 71.92 -20.22
C LYS A 154 90.80 71.81 -19.15
N LEU A 155 92.01 71.49 -19.62
CA LEU A 155 93.35 71.64 -19.04
C LEU A 155 93.41 72.03 -17.55
#